data_AF-A0A6M0C948-F1
#
_entry.id   AF-A0A6M0C948-F1
#
_cell.length_a   1.000
_cell.length_b   1.000
_cell.length_c   1.000
_cell.angle_alpha   90.00
_cell.angle_beta   90.00
_cell.angle_gamma   90.00
#
_symmetry.space_group_name_H-M   'P 1'
#
loop_
_entity.id
_entity.type
_entity.pdbx_description
1 polymer ?
#
loop_
_entity_poly.entity_id
_entity_poly.type
_entity_poly.pdbx_seq_one_letter_code
_entity_poly.pdbx_strand_id
1 'polypeptide(L)'
;MSNIESIAIEKFRANCPMELEGCSIERELVGTRVVMSIDCPSMDKCHQLWRDRHVLALKCLDLWLADQIILLYKGHRYGSTPLRQAAR
;
A
#
# COMPACT_ATOMS: atom_id res chain seq x y z
N MET A 1 15.62 2.50 6.64
CA MET A 1 14.91 1.31 6.14
C MET A 1 15.78 0.09 6.38
N SER A 2 15.30 -0.89 7.15
CA SER A 2 16.05 -2.14 7.31
C SER A 2 16.03 -2.94 6.00
N ASN A 3 17.06 -3.73 5.72
CA ASN A 3 17.16 -4.56 4.52
C ASN A 3 15.92 -5.45 4.29
N ILE A 4 15.28 -5.89 5.39
CA ILE A 4 14.11 -6.78 5.35
C ILE A 4 12.86 -6.05 4.82
N GLU A 5 12.67 -4.77 5.18
CA GLU A 5 11.50 -3.99 4.75
C GLU A 5 11.55 -3.69 3.26
N SER A 6 12.74 -3.33 2.75
CA SER A 6 12.95 -3.11 1.32
C SER A 6 12.65 -4.37 0.51
N ILE A 7 13.13 -5.54 0.95
CA ILE A 7 12.87 -6.83 0.29
C ILE A 7 11.36 -7.13 0.27
N ALA A 8 10.64 -6.83 1.34
CA ALA A 8 9.22 -7.12 1.43
C ALA A 8 8.38 -6.19 0.50
N ILE A 9 8.76 -4.92 0.39
CA ILE A 9 8.17 -3.96 -0.56
C ILE A 9 8.50 -4.35 -2.01
N GLU A 10 9.72 -4.78 -2.30
CA GLU A 10 10.11 -5.28 -3.63
C GLU A 10 9.31 -6.53 -4.00
N LYS A 11 9.14 -7.48 -3.08
CA LYS A 11 8.27 -8.65 -3.28
C LYS A 11 6.83 -8.25 -3.51
N PHE A 12 6.32 -7.24 -2.81
CA PHE A 12 5.00 -6.71 -3.06
C PHE A 12 4.88 -6.18 -4.49
N ARG A 13 5.81 -5.34 -4.93
CA ARG A 13 5.84 -4.82 -6.31
C ARG A 13 5.87 -5.94 -7.35
N ALA A 14 6.71 -6.96 -7.13
CA ALA A 14 6.87 -8.06 -8.07
C ALA A 14 5.64 -8.99 -8.16
N ASN A 15 4.90 -9.16 -7.05
CA ASN A 15 3.76 -10.09 -6.98
C ASN A 15 2.40 -9.38 -7.06
N CYS A 16 2.39 -8.05 -7.10
CA CYS A 16 1.17 -7.29 -7.29
C CYS A 16 0.76 -7.38 -8.77
N PRO A 17 -0.44 -7.88 -9.09
CA PRO A 17 -0.91 -7.93 -10.48
C PRO A 17 -1.23 -6.54 -11.04
N MET A 18 -1.21 -5.50 -10.20
CA MET A 18 -1.37 -4.11 -10.63
C MET A 18 -0.02 -3.50 -10.94
N GLU A 19 -0.01 -2.68 -11.98
CA GLU A 19 1.15 -1.88 -12.36
C GLU A 19 1.36 -0.77 -11.32
N LEU A 20 2.44 -0.87 -10.53
CA LEU A 20 2.85 0.11 -9.51
C LEU A 20 4.03 0.97 -9.95
N GLU A 21 4.31 1.00 -11.25
CA GLU A 21 5.39 1.82 -11.83
C GLU A 21 5.15 3.31 -11.55
N GLY A 22 6.22 4.02 -11.22
CA GLY A 22 6.18 5.45 -10.86
C GLY A 22 5.50 5.76 -9.53
N CYS A 23 4.90 4.79 -8.83
CA CYS A 23 4.33 5.01 -7.51
C CYS A 23 5.43 4.95 -6.44
N SER A 24 5.46 5.92 -5.53
CA SER A 24 6.26 5.81 -4.30
C SER A 24 5.52 4.90 -3.32
N ILE A 25 6.23 3.98 -2.68
CA ILE A 25 5.64 3.06 -1.70
C ILE A 25 6.45 3.15 -0.43
N GLU A 26 5.78 3.52 0.65
CA GLU A 26 6.39 3.71 1.96
C GLU A 26 5.60 2.91 2.99
N ARG A 27 6.35 2.35 3.95
CA ARG A 27 5.77 1.63 5.08
C ARG A 27 6.16 2.34 6.35
N GLU A 28 5.19 2.66 7.18
CA GLU A 28 5.38 3.41 8.42
C GLU A 28 4.55 2.83 9.56
N LEU A 29 5.01 3.03 10.80
CA LEU A 29 4.26 2.71 12.01
C LEU A 29 3.55 3.98 12.48
N VAL A 30 2.23 4.02 12.35
CA VAL A 30 1.38 5.12 12.82
C VAL A 30 0.67 4.71 14.09
N GLY A 31 1.19 5.16 15.23
CA GLY A 31 0.75 4.69 16.55
C GLY A 31 1.07 3.20 16.72
N THR A 32 0.04 2.36 16.76
CA THR A 32 0.17 0.89 16.88
C THR A 32 -0.10 0.14 15.58
N ARG A 33 -0.35 0.84 14.47
CA ARG A 33 -0.72 0.24 13.19
C ARG A 33 0.38 0.44 12.16
N VAL A 34 0.68 -0.61 11.43
CA VAL A 34 1.56 -0.52 10.26
C VAL A 34 0.72 -0.06 9.07
N VAL A 35 1.15 1.01 8.42
CA VAL A 35 0.48 1.60 7.26
C VAL A 35 1.39 1.48 6.05
N MET A 36 0.81 1.09 4.91
CA MET A 36 1.46 1.15 3.61
C MET A 36 0.87 2.32 2.82
N SER A 37 1.68 3.34 2.57
CA SER A 37 1.32 4.50 1.77
C SER A 37 1.82 4.30 0.34
N ILE A 38 0.93 4.48 -0.64
CA ILE A 38 1.23 4.39 -2.07
C ILE A 38 0.90 5.75 -2.70
N ASP A 39 1.92 6.54 -2.99
CA ASP A 39 1.78 7.84 -3.66
C ASP A 39 1.88 7.67 -5.17
N CYS A 40 0.80 8.03 -5.86
CA CYS A 40 0.67 7.82 -7.29
C CYS A 40 1.09 9.07 -8.08
N PRO A 41 1.69 8.90 -9.27
CA PRO A 41 2.13 10.03 -10.10
C PRO A 41 0.96 10.82 -10.72
N SER A 42 -0.23 10.22 -10.84
CA SER A 42 -1.41 10.84 -11.44
C SER A 42 -2.71 10.43 -10.73
N MET A 43 -3.75 11.25 -10.86
CA MET A 43 -5.08 10.91 -10.37
C MET A 43 -5.67 9.69 -11.08
N ASP A 44 -5.44 9.53 -12.38
CA ASP A 44 -5.93 8.36 -13.12
C ASP A 44 -5.36 7.06 -12.56
N LYS A 45 -4.07 7.09 -12.17
CA LYS A 45 -3.41 5.97 -11.51
C LYS A 45 -4.02 5.70 -10.14
N CYS A 46 -4.29 6.73 -9.33
CA CYS A 46 -5.06 6.56 -8.08
C CYS A 46 -6.42 5.91 -8.32
N HIS A 47 -7.18 6.36 -9.33
CA HIS A 47 -8.50 5.81 -9.65
C HIS A 47 -8.41 4.34 -10.09
N GLN A 48 -7.39 3.97 -10.88
CA GLN A 48 -7.13 2.58 -11.25
C GLN A 48 -6.86 1.72 -10.01
N LEU A 49 -5.89 2.12 -9.19
CA LEU A 49 -5.55 1.39 -7.96
C LEU A 49 -6.71 1.34 -6.96
N TRP A 50 -7.54 2.37 -6.91
CA TRP A 50 -8.70 2.43 -6.02
C TRP A 50 -9.83 1.49 -6.45
N ARG A 51 -10.06 1.33 -7.76
CA ARG A 51 -11.01 0.36 -8.30
C ARG A 51 -10.62 -1.06 -7.89
N ASP A 52 -9.33 -1.37 -7.95
CA ASP A 52 -8.79 -2.69 -7.65
C ASP A 52 -8.21 -2.80 -6.22
N ARG A 53 -8.60 -1.89 -5.32
CA ARG A 53 -8.04 -1.79 -3.96
C ARG A 53 -8.11 -3.08 -3.14
N HIS A 54 -9.08 -3.95 -3.43
CA HIS A 54 -9.22 -5.23 -2.76
C HIS A 54 -8.10 -6.20 -3.16
N VAL A 55 -7.65 -6.17 -4.41
CA VAL A 55 -6.50 -6.97 -4.87
C VAL A 55 -5.22 -6.46 -4.20
N LEU A 56 -5.06 -5.13 -4.06
CA LEU A 56 -3.92 -4.53 -3.35
C LEU A 56 -3.90 -5.00 -1.89
N ALA A 57 -5.07 -4.93 -1.26
CA ALA A 57 -5.28 -5.34 0.11
C ALA A 57 -4.89 -6.81 0.35
N LEU A 58 -5.36 -7.71 -0.50
CA LEU A 58 -5.05 -9.14 -0.40
C LEU A 58 -3.55 -9.40 -0.52
N LYS A 59 -2.87 -8.80 -1.49
CA LYS A 59 -1.41 -8.98 -1.65
C LYS A 59 -0.60 -8.39 -0.51
N CYS A 60 -1.07 -7.29 0.07
CA CYS A 60 -0.44 -6.69 1.25
C CYS A 60 -0.63 -7.59 2.49
N LEU A 61 -1.80 -8.21 2.64
CA LEU A 61 -2.10 -9.18 3.71
C LEU A 61 -1.32 -10.49 3.55
N ASP A 62 -1.23 -11.04 2.34
CA ASP A 62 -0.47 -12.27 2.04
C ASP A 62 0.99 -12.14 2.51
N LEU A 63 1.55 -10.94 2.38
CA LEU A 63 2.92 -10.60 2.77
C LEU A 63 3.04 -10.01 4.18
N TRP A 64 1.94 -9.90 4.93
CA TRP A 64 1.89 -9.34 6.29
C TRP A 64 2.52 -7.95 6.40
N LEU A 65 2.34 -7.14 5.35
CA LEU A 65 3.09 -5.89 5.18
C LEU A 65 2.51 -4.73 5.97
N ALA A 66 1.19 -4.65 6.10
CA ALA A 66 0.52 -3.55 6.77
C ALA A 66 -0.88 -3.95 7.29
N ASP A 67 -1.39 -3.14 8.23
CA ASP A 67 -2.76 -3.19 8.74
C ASP A 67 -3.72 -2.31 7.92
N GLN A 68 -3.18 -1.39 7.12
CA GLN A 68 -3.93 -0.45 6.28
C GLN A 68 -3.12 -0.05 5.05
N ILE A 69 -3.79 0.11 3.91
CA ILE A 69 -3.24 0.76 2.72
C ILE A 69 -3.83 2.17 2.61
N ILE A 70 -3.00 3.16 2.34
CA ILE A 70 -3.40 4.52 2.01
C ILE A 70 -2.92 4.84 0.60
N LEU A 71 -3.83 5.30 -0.25
CA LEU A 71 -3.49 5.85 -1.56
C LEU A 71 -3.34 7.36 -1.43
N LEU A 72 -2.24 7.88 -1.94
CA LEU A 72 -1.92 9.30 -2.00
C LEU A 72 -1.79 9.75 -3.47
N TYR A 73 -2.07 11.02 -3.71
CA TYR A 73 -1.75 11.73 -4.95
C TYR A 73 -0.96 12.98 -4.60
N LYS A 74 0.32 13.02 -4.97
CA LYS A 74 1.25 14.13 -4.66
C LYS A 74 1.25 14.44 -3.16
N GLY A 75 1.35 13.42 -2.34
CA GLY A 75 1.32 13.51 -0.88
C GLY A 75 -0.06 13.77 -0.25
N HIS A 76 -1.12 14.01 -1.05
CA HIS A 76 -2.46 14.24 -0.53
C HIS A 76 -3.29 12.96 -0.50
N ARG A 77 -4.06 12.75 0.57
CA ARG A 77 -4.88 11.53 0.73
C ARG A 77 -5.94 11.43 -0.36
N TYR A 78 -5.88 10.33 -1.11
CA TYR A 78 -6.88 9.96 -2.11
C TYR A 78 -7.91 8.98 -1.51
N GLY A 79 -7.44 7.95 -0.80
CA GLY A 79 -8.31 6.94 -0.22
C GLY A 79 -7.57 6.03 0.76
N SER A 80 -8.30 5.21 1.51
CA SER A 80 -7.68 4.22 2.40
C SER A 80 -8.50 2.94 2.54
N THR A 81 -7.80 1.82 2.65
CA THR A 81 -8.39 0.49 2.80
C THR A 81 -7.84 -0.16 4.07
N PRO A 82 -8.67 -0.37 5.12
CA PRO A 82 -8.26 -1.16 6.28
C PRO A 82 -8.11 -2.63 5.88
N LEU A 83 -7.05 -3.29 6.36
CA LEU A 83 -6.71 -4.67 6.04
C LEU A 83 -6.99 -5.62 7.20
N ARG A 84 -6.70 -5.17 8.43
CA ARG A 84 -7.14 -5.83 9.66
C ARG A 84 -8.16 -4.94 10.36
N GLN A 85 -9.33 -5.49 10.66
CA GLN A 85 -10.04 -5.02 11.85
C GLN A 85 -9.14 -5.42 13.01
N ALA A 86 -8.67 -4.44 13.77
CA ALA A 86 -8.09 -4.72 15.07
C ALA A 86 -9.10 -5.62 15.80
N ALA A 87 -8.74 -6.89 16.03
CA ALA A 87 -9.43 -7.70 17.00
C ALA A 87 -9.36 -6.90 18.30
N ARG A 88 -10.53 -6.47 18.77
CA ARG A 88 -10.70 -5.88 20.11
C ARG A 88 -10.35 -6.92 21.16
#